data_AF-A0A0K2VYT0-F1
#
_entry.id   AF-A0A0K2VYT0-F1
#
_cell.length_a   1.000
_cell.length_b   1.000
_cell.length_c   1.000
_cell.angle_alpha   90.00
_cell.angle_beta   90.00
_cell.angle_gamma   90.00
#
_symmetry.space_group_name_H-M   'P 1'
#
loop_
_entity.id
_entity.type
_entity.pdbx_description
1 polymer ?
#
loop_
_entity_poly.entity_id
_entity_poly.type
_entity_poly.pdbx_seq_one_letter_code
_entity_poly.pdbx_strand_id
1 'polypeptide(L)'
;MADKDSEEEKIKEQLAAIEKELAEALDDDLAKVGEDINNDSATLQREKDLDRETARYRANALDRASTSLVTIGVFTPMIGILYHSSVVAVIQTQELVGAVFGCLVVAFALHWVGRGFLETGFRQ
;
A
#
# COMPACT_ATOMS: atom_id res chain seq x y z
N MET A 1 55.10 -16.67 -50.33
CA MET A 1 53.63 -16.77 -50.41
C MET A 1 53.06 -17.56 -49.23
N ALA A 2 53.67 -18.70 -48.83
CA ALA A 2 53.19 -19.53 -47.71
C ALA A 2 53.14 -18.87 -46.31
N ASP A 3 53.93 -17.82 -46.05
CA ASP A 3 54.01 -17.17 -44.73
C ASP A 3 52.81 -16.25 -44.44
N LYS A 4 52.20 -15.67 -45.48
CA LYS A 4 51.03 -14.78 -45.34
C LYS A 4 49.73 -15.53 -45.10
N ASP A 5 49.58 -16.72 -45.69
CA ASP A 5 48.39 -17.55 -45.50
C ASP A 5 48.28 -18.08 -44.06
N SER A 6 49.42 -18.35 -43.40
CA SER A 6 49.43 -18.81 -42.00
C SER A 6 49.07 -17.73 -40.98
N GLU A 7 49.43 -16.46 -41.23
CA GLU A 7 49.03 -15.35 -40.37
C GLU A 7 47.53 -15.02 -40.52
N GLU A 8 47.00 -15.06 -41.75
CA GLU A 8 45.55 -14.87 -41.97
C GLU A 8 44.71 -15.93 -41.26
N GLU A 9 45.15 -17.18 -41.25
CA GLU A 9 44.45 -18.28 -40.59
C GLU A 9 44.41 -18.09 -39.07
N LYS A 10 45.54 -17.69 -38.47
CA LYS A 10 45.61 -17.37 -37.03
C LYS A 10 44.73 -16.18 -36.65
N ILE A 11 44.68 -15.15 -37.50
CA ILE A 11 43.83 -13.97 -37.27
C ILE A 11 42.35 -14.38 -37.30
N LYS A 12 41.94 -15.22 -38.26
CA LYS A 12 40.55 -15.73 -38.34
C LYS A 12 40.19 -16.56 -37.11
N GLU A 13 41.10 -17.40 -36.65
CA GLU A 13 40.89 -18.24 -35.47
C GLU A 13 40.74 -17.39 -34.19
N GLN A 14 41.57 -16.35 -34.04
CA GLN A 14 41.43 -15.38 -32.96
C GLN A 14 40.12 -14.57 -33.06
N LEU A 15 39.72 -14.17 -34.26
CA LEU A 15 38.47 -13.44 -34.47
C LEU A 15 37.27 -14.29 -34.05
N ALA A 16 37.25 -15.56 -34.45
CA ALA A 16 36.19 -16.50 -34.10
C ALA A 16 36.14 -16.78 -32.58
N ALA A 17 37.30 -16.84 -31.93
CA ALA A 17 37.36 -16.98 -30.48
C ALA A 17 36.78 -15.75 -29.76
N ILE A 18 37.12 -14.54 -30.23
CA ILE A 18 36.60 -13.28 -29.67
C ILE A 18 35.09 -13.15 -29.90
N GLU A 19 34.60 -13.48 -31.10
CA GLU A 19 33.16 -13.45 -31.40
C GLU A 19 32.39 -14.42 -30.49
N LYS A 20 32.94 -15.61 -30.25
CA LYS A 20 32.33 -16.59 -29.37
C LYS A 20 32.28 -16.11 -27.92
N GLU A 21 33.40 -15.60 -27.40
CA GLU A 21 33.47 -15.07 -26.03
C GLU A 21 32.53 -13.88 -25.83
N LEU A 22 32.44 -13.00 -26.83
CA LEU A 22 31.53 -11.85 -26.80
C LEU A 22 30.06 -12.31 -26.83
N ALA A 23 29.72 -13.31 -27.63
CA ALA A 23 28.36 -13.84 -27.70
C ALA A 23 27.94 -14.49 -26.36
N GLU A 24 28.84 -15.24 -25.73
CA GLU A 24 28.59 -15.90 -24.45
C GLU A 24 28.45 -14.88 -23.31
N ALA A 25 29.32 -13.86 -23.27
CA ALA A 25 29.21 -12.77 -22.30
C ALA A 25 27.89 -11.96 -22.47
N LEU A 26 27.44 -11.74 -23.71
CA LEU A 26 26.20 -11.02 -23.97
C LEU A 26 24.96 -11.82 -23.55
N ASP A 27 24.97 -13.14 -23.75
CA ASP A 27 23.87 -14.03 -23.37
C ASP A 27 23.73 -14.09 -21.83
N ASP A 28 24.84 -14.22 -21.11
CA ASP A 28 24.87 -14.21 -19.65
C ASP A 28 24.36 -12.87 -19.07
N ASP A 29 24.79 -11.74 -19.63
CA ASP A 29 24.32 -10.42 -19.19
C ASP A 29 22.82 -10.24 -19.49
N LEU A 30 22.32 -10.70 -20.63
CA LEU A 30 20.88 -10.65 -20.95
C LEU A 30 20.06 -11.52 -19.99
N ALA A 31 20.54 -12.73 -19.69
CA ALA A 31 19.89 -13.64 -18.76
C ALA A 31 19.81 -13.02 -17.36
N LYS A 32 20.90 -12.41 -16.89
CA LYS A 32 20.96 -11.73 -15.61
C LYS A 32 20.02 -10.52 -15.55
N VAL A 33 20.00 -9.68 -16.59
CA VAL A 33 19.06 -8.54 -16.67
C VAL A 33 17.61 -9.01 -16.65
N GLY A 34 17.30 -10.12 -17.34
CA GLY A 34 15.97 -10.72 -17.30
C GLY A 34 15.57 -11.20 -15.91
N GLU A 35 16.50 -11.81 -15.18
CA GLU A 35 16.28 -12.25 -13.79
C GLU A 35 16.08 -11.06 -12.84
N ASP A 36 16.91 -10.02 -12.94
CA ASP A 36 16.81 -8.81 -12.13
C ASP A 36 15.47 -8.10 -12.36
N ILE A 37 15.03 -7.94 -13.62
CA ILE A 37 13.72 -7.35 -13.95
C ILE A 37 12.56 -8.17 -13.36
N ASN A 38 12.65 -9.50 -13.40
CA ASN A 38 11.62 -10.37 -12.85
C ASN A 38 11.56 -10.27 -11.31
N ASN A 39 12.72 -10.23 -10.64
CA ASN A 39 12.81 -10.04 -9.20
C ASN A 39 12.30 -8.65 -8.77
N ASP A 40 12.65 -7.60 -9.50
CA ASP A 40 12.18 -6.24 -9.26
C ASP A 40 10.66 -6.14 -9.46
N SER A 41 10.14 -6.78 -10.50
CA SER A 41 8.69 -6.83 -10.73
C SER A 41 7.96 -7.55 -9.60
N ALA A 42 8.52 -8.64 -9.08
CA ALA A 42 7.94 -9.39 -7.98
C ALA A 42 8.00 -8.62 -6.64
N THR A 43 9.08 -7.87 -6.39
CA THR A 43 9.18 -7.02 -5.18
C THR A 43 8.20 -5.86 -5.24
N LEU A 44 8.09 -5.18 -6.38
CA LEU A 44 7.13 -4.10 -6.59
C LEU A 44 5.68 -4.56 -6.46
N GLN A 45 5.35 -5.77 -6.94
CA GLN A 45 4.02 -6.35 -6.74
C GLN A 45 3.71 -6.59 -5.26
N ARG A 46 4.67 -7.17 -4.51
CA ARG A 46 4.49 -7.39 -3.07
C ARG A 46 4.28 -6.08 -2.30
N GLU A 47 5.03 -5.03 -2.65
CA GLU A 47 4.88 -3.72 -2.02
C GLU A 47 3.49 -3.12 -2.28
N LYS A 48 3.01 -3.19 -3.54
CA LYS A 48 1.66 -2.74 -3.90
C LYS A 48 0.55 -3.52 -3.18
N ASP A 49 0.74 -4.82 -3.01
CA ASP A 49 -0.24 -5.67 -2.32
C ASP A 49 -0.28 -5.35 -0.82
N LEU A 50 0.87 -5.14 -0.18
CA LEU A 50 0.96 -4.72 1.23
C LEU A 50 0.30 -3.35 1.47
N ASP A 51 0.50 -2.40 0.57
CA ASP A 51 -0.14 -1.09 0.65
C ASP A 51 -1.66 -1.18 0.53
N ARG A 52 -2.15 -2.00 -0.41
CA ARG A 52 -3.59 -2.25 -0.58
C ARG A 52 -4.21 -2.92 0.64
N GLU A 53 -3.55 -3.92 1.21
CA GLU A 53 -4.03 -4.58 2.43
C GLU A 53 -4.07 -3.61 3.61
N THR A 54 -3.01 -2.82 3.80
CA THR A 54 -2.94 -1.82 4.87
C THR A 54 -4.03 -0.77 4.72
N ALA A 55 -4.28 -0.28 3.50
CA ALA A 55 -5.36 0.66 3.21
C ALA A 55 -6.74 0.04 3.55
N ARG A 56 -6.98 -1.22 3.19
CA ARG A 56 -8.22 -1.94 3.52
C ARG A 56 -8.40 -2.10 5.03
N TYR A 57 -7.35 -2.49 5.76
CA TYR A 57 -7.42 -2.61 7.21
C TYR A 57 -7.71 -1.27 7.89
N ARG A 58 -7.07 -0.18 7.44
CA ARG A 58 -7.33 1.18 7.95
C ARG A 58 -8.75 1.62 7.67
N ALA A 59 -9.25 1.43 6.44
CA ALA A 59 -10.62 1.77 6.09
C ALA A 59 -11.64 1.00 6.95
N ASN A 60 -11.46 -0.31 7.10
CA ASN A 60 -12.33 -1.15 7.92
C ASN A 60 -12.28 -0.80 9.42
N ALA A 61 -11.10 -0.44 9.94
CA ALA A 61 -10.94 0.02 11.32
C ALA A 61 -11.66 1.36 11.55
N LEU A 62 -11.54 2.31 10.62
CA LEU A 62 -12.20 3.61 10.68
C LEU A 62 -13.72 3.47 10.59
N ASP A 63 -14.23 2.61 9.71
CA ASP A 63 -15.66 2.35 9.57
C ASP A 63 -16.26 1.79 10.87
N ARG A 64 -15.61 0.77 11.45
CA ARG A 64 -15.99 0.20 12.76
C ARG A 64 -15.90 1.23 13.88
N ALA A 65 -14.84 2.03 13.92
CA ALA A 65 -14.69 3.08 14.91
C ALA A 65 -15.81 4.11 14.81
N SER A 66 -16.16 4.57 13.60
CA SER A 66 -17.24 5.52 13.36
C SER A 66 -18.60 4.97 13.82
N THR A 67 -18.87 3.70 13.51
CA THR A 67 -20.10 3.02 13.95
C THR A 67 -20.15 2.91 15.47
N SER A 68 -19.04 2.55 16.12
CA SER A 68 -18.97 2.48 17.59
C SER A 68 -19.16 3.84 18.25
N LEU A 69 -18.65 4.91 17.64
CA LEU A 69 -18.73 6.26 18.18
C LEU A 69 -20.17 6.79 18.10
N VAL A 70 -20.87 6.46 17.00
CA VAL A 70 -22.31 6.76 16.86
C VAL A 70 -23.13 5.94 17.85
N THR A 71 -22.86 4.64 18.00
CA THR A 71 -23.64 3.81 18.95
C THR A 71 -23.41 4.26 20.39
N ILE A 72 -22.16 4.43 20.83
CA ILE A 72 -21.85 4.91 22.18
C ILE A 72 -22.40 6.34 22.38
N GLY A 73 -22.21 7.22 21.40
CA GLY A 73 -22.64 8.62 21.47
C GLY A 73 -24.16 8.80 21.53
N VAL A 74 -24.94 7.88 20.95
CA VAL A 74 -26.41 7.96 20.93
C VAL A 74 -27.08 7.08 22.00
N PHE A 75 -26.62 5.85 22.19
CA PHE A 75 -27.26 4.93 23.15
C PHE A 75 -26.93 5.29 24.60
N THR A 76 -25.72 5.78 24.90
CA THR A 76 -25.35 6.21 26.26
C THR A 76 -26.29 7.30 26.81
N PRO A 77 -26.55 8.41 26.10
CA PRO A 77 -27.52 9.39 26.57
C PRO A 77 -28.96 8.85 26.59
N MET A 78 -29.35 7.98 25.65
CA MET A 78 -30.69 7.38 25.63
C MET A 78 -30.96 6.54 26.89
N ILE A 79 -30.00 5.71 27.31
CA ILE A 79 -30.07 4.91 28.54
C ILE A 79 -30.12 5.83 29.77
N GLY A 80 -29.32 6.90 29.77
CA GLY A 80 -29.33 7.91 30.83
C GLY A 80 -30.70 8.55 31.08
N ILE A 81 -31.43 8.85 30.01
CA ILE A 81 -32.80 9.40 30.06
C ILE A 81 -33.80 8.33 30.55
N LEU A 82 -33.72 7.11 30.01
CA LEU A 82 -34.62 5.99 30.35
C LEU A 82 -34.56 5.62 31.83
N TYR A 83 -33.37 5.63 32.43
CA TYR A 83 -33.17 5.23 33.82
C TYR A 83 -33.32 6.37 34.84
N HIS A 84 -33.72 7.59 34.43
CA HIS A 84 -33.80 8.77 35.31
C HIS A 84 -32.57 8.88 36.24
N SER A 85 -31.39 8.58 35.68
CA SER A 85 -30.15 8.59 36.43
C SER A 85 -29.85 10.03 36.84
N SER A 86 -29.85 10.31 38.15
CA SER A 86 -29.51 11.63 38.71
C SER A 86 -28.14 12.14 38.24
N VAL A 87 -27.28 11.27 37.71
CA VAL A 87 -25.97 11.62 37.13
C VAL A 87 -26.11 12.36 35.79
N VAL A 88 -27.11 12.01 34.97
CA VAL A 88 -27.41 12.74 33.72
C VAL A 88 -28.26 13.98 34.00
N ALA A 89 -29.02 14.00 35.10
CA ALA A 89 -29.79 15.16 35.53
C ALA A 89 -28.91 16.32 36.05
N VAL A 90 -27.69 16.04 36.52
CA VAL A 90 -26.70 17.06 36.93
C VAL A 90 -25.93 17.63 35.73
N ILE A 91 -25.82 16.86 34.63
CA ILE A 91 -25.21 17.34 33.39
C ILE A 91 -26.19 18.29 32.70
N GLN A 92 -25.77 19.54 32.54
CA GLN A 92 -26.57 20.55 31.88
C GLN A 92 -26.91 20.08 30.46
N THR A 93 -28.17 20.26 30.01
CA THR A 93 -28.64 19.76 28.70
C THR A 93 -27.74 20.20 27.53
N GLN A 94 -27.05 21.34 27.68
CA GLN A 94 -26.07 21.84 26.73
C GLN A 94 -24.80 20.99 26.63
N GLU A 95 -24.31 20.42 27.74
CA GLU A 95 -23.15 19.54 27.73
C GLU A 95 -23.49 18.17 27.12
N LEU A 96 -24.71 17.66 27.36
CA LEU A 96 -25.19 16.43 26.73
C LEU A 96 -25.31 16.59 25.21
N VAL A 97 -25.96 17.68 24.77
CA VAL A 97 -26.08 18.01 23.34
C VAL A 97 -24.69 18.24 22.73
N GLY A 98 -23.79 18.92 23.45
CA GLY A 98 -22.40 19.14 23.03
C GLY A 98 -21.61 17.84 22.88
N ALA A 99 -21.77 16.89 23.80
CA ALA A 99 -21.11 15.58 23.72
C ALA A 99 -21.63 14.74 22.55
N VAL A 100 -22.96 14.73 22.31
CA VAL A 100 -23.57 14.05 21.17
C VAL A 100 -23.10 14.68 19.85
N PHE A 101 -23.13 16.00 19.74
CA PHE A 101 -22.64 16.70 18.55
C PHE A 101 -21.13 16.48 18.34
N GLY A 102 -20.34 16.51 19.41
CA GLY A 102 -18.91 16.23 19.37
C GLY A 102 -18.63 14.82 18.85
N CYS A 103 -19.36 13.81 19.36
CA CYS A 103 -19.29 12.45 18.82
C CYS A 103 -19.67 12.39 17.34
N LEU A 104 -20.73 13.07 16.92
CA LEU A 104 -21.15 13.09 15.51
C LEU A 104 -20.12 13.76 14.60
N VAL A 105 -19.51 14.87 15.04
CA VAL A 105 -18.45 15.56 14.29
C VAL A 105 -17.20 14.68 14.19
N VAL A 106 -16.80 14.01 15.27
CA VAL A 106 -15.67 13.08 15.26
C VAL A 106 -15.96 11.88 14.35
N ALA A 107 -17.17 11.31 14.41
CA ALA A 107 -17.58 10.23 13.53
C ALA A 107 -17.59 10.66 12.06
N PHE A 108 -18.09 11.86 11.76
CA PHE A 108 -18.10 12.44 10.41
C PHE A 108 -16.68 12.68 9.89
N ALA A 109 -15.78 13.21 10.73
CA ALA A 109 -14.38 13.40 10.39
C ALA A 109 -13.68 12.06 10.13
N LEU A 110 -13.93 11.03 10.95
CA LEU A 110 -13.42 9.68 10.73
C LEU A 110 -13.94 9.08 9.41
N HIS A 111 -15.22 9.30 9.09
CA HIS A 111 -15.82 8.85 7.84
C HIS A 111 -15.19 9.54 6.62
N TRP A 112 -14.95 10.85 6.69
CA TRP A 112 -14.26 11.61 5.64
C TRP A 112 -12.82 11.17 5.45
N VAL A 113 -12.07 10.96 6.54
CA VAL A 113 -10.70 10.44 6.49
C VAL A 113 -10.68 9.02 5.92
N GLY A 114 -11.64 8.17 6.30
CA GLY A 114 -11.80 6.83 5.74
C GLY A 114 -12.08 6.84 4.23
N ARG A 115 -12.95 7.74 3.77
CA ARG A 115 -13.17 7.96 2.32
C ARG A 115 -11.91 8.47 1.63
N GLY A 116 -11.16 9.38 2.27
CA GLY A 116 -9.90 9.89 1.76
C GLY A 116 -8.88 8.77 1.51
N PHE A 117 -8.70 7.86 2.48
CA PHE A 117 -7.81 6.71 2.32
C PHE A 117 -8.23 5.79 1.15
N LEU A 118 -9.53 5.53 1.00
CA LEU A 118 -10.09 4.76 -0.13
C LEU A 118 -9.85 5.43 -1.49
N GLU A 119 -9.95 6.76 -1.54
CA GLU A 119 -9.79 7.54 -2.78
C GLU A 119 -8.31 7.70 -3.16
N THR A 120 -7.41 7.90 -2.20
CA THR A 120 -5.96 7.87 -2.45
C THR A 120 -5.45 6.48 -2.83
N GLY A 121 -6.09 5.40 -2.36
CA GLY A 121 -5.74 4.03 -2.74
C GLY A 121 -6.15 3.64 -4.18
N PHE A 122 -7.00 4.45 -4.83
CA PHE A 122 -7.43 4.26 -6.22
C PHE A 122 -6.63 5.09 -7.23
N ARG A 123 -5.77 6.01 -6.78
CA ARG A 123 -5.07 6.98 -7.64
C ARG A 123 -3.58 6.67 -7.88
N GLN A 124 -3.14 5.45 -7.61
CA GLN A 124 -1.82 4.93 -8.02
C GLN A 124 -1.96 3.78 -9.02
#